data_AF-A0A956YK25-F1
#
_entry.id   AF-A0A956YK25-F1
#
_cell.length_a   1.000
_cell.length_b   1.000
_cell.length_c   1.000
_cell.angle_alpha   90.00
_cell.angle_beta   90.00
_cell.angle_gamma   90.00
#
_symmetry.space_group_name_H-M   'P 1'
#
loop_
_entity.id
_entity.type
_entity.pdbx_description
1 polymer ?
#
loop_
_entity_poly.entity_id
_entity_poly.type
_entity_poly.pdbx_seq_one_letter_code
_entity_poly.pdbx_strand_id
1 'polypeptide(L)' 'TGFARVIRGGAWPFNNQADRLRATNRNSLSPDFISSAVGFRCAHVP' A
#
# COMPACT_ATOMS: atom_id res chain seq x y z
N THR A 1 -3.01 3.14 -16.59
CA THR A 1 -2.02 2.13 -17.05
C THR A 1 -0.73 2.35 -16.28
N GLY A 2 -0.02 1.28 -15.92
CA GLY A 2 1.23 1.36 -15.13
C GLY A 2 1.67 -0.01 -14.64
N PHE A 3 2.99 -0.25 -14.62
CA PHE A 3 3.62 -1.52 -14.19
C PHE A 3 3.43 -1.83 -12.70
N ALA A 4 3.06 -0.84 -11.87
CA ALA A 4 2.88 -0.98 -10.43
C ALA A 4 1.51 -0.49 -9.94
N ARG A 5 1.02 -1.04 -8.82
CA ARG A 5 -0.20 -0.63 -8.13
C ARG A 5 0.12 0.14 -6.86
N VAL A 6 -0.68 1.15 -6.57
CA VAL A 6 -0.49 2.00 -5.38
C VAL A 6 -0.98 1.27 -4.14
N ILE A 7 -0.16 1.27 -3.09
CA ILE A 7 -0.52 0.86 -1.73
C ILE A 7 -0.37 2.04 -0.77
N ARG A 8 -1.11 2.03 0.33
CA ARG A 8 -1.20 3.15 1.29
C ARG A 8 -1.23 2.63 2.73
N GLY A 9 -0.88 3.50 3.68
CA GLY A 9 -1.11 3.27 5.12
C GLY A 9 0.04 2.60 5.88
N GLY A 10 1.08 2.13 5.20
CA GLY A 10 2.20 1.44 5.84
C GLY A 10 1.85 0.04 6.34
N ALA A 11 2.83 -0.62 6.97
CA ALA A 11 2.66 -1.93 7.57
C ALA A 11 3.68 -2.15 8.71
N TRP A 12 3.51 -3.22 9.47
CA TRP A 12 4.51 -3.73 10.42
C TRP A 12 5.04 -5.09 9.93
N PRO A 13 6.32 -5.45 10.17
CA PRO A 13 7.40 -4.61 10.70
C PRO A 13 8.05 -3.72 9.63
N PHE A 14 7.67 -3.87 8.37
CA PHE A 14 8.24 -3.16 7.23
C PHE A 14 7.33 -2.02 6.80
N ASN A 15 7.89 -0.92 6.30
CA ASN A 15 7.11 0.23 5.81
C ASN A 15 6.39 0.99 6.95
N ASN A 16 7.03 1.08 8.12
CA ASN A 16 6.54 1.70 9.36
C ASN A 16 7.21 3.06 9.68
N GLN A 17 8.11 3.53 8.82
CA GLN A 17 8.77 4.82 9.01
C GLN A 17 7.76 5.98 8.92
N ALA A 18 7.93 7.00 9.75
CA ALA A 18 6.96 8.10 9.90
C ALA A 18 6.64 8.82 8.58
N ASP A 19 7.60 8.89 7.66
CA ASP A 19 7.43 9.47 6.32
C ASP A 19 6.57 8.63 5.37
N ARG A 20 6.48 7.32 5.62
CA ARG A 20 5.72 6.34 4.84
C ARG A 20 4.28 6.15 5.32
N LEU A 21 3.99 6.55 6.55
CA LEU A 21 2.64 6.51 7.14
C LEU A 21 1.76 7.72 6.79
N ARG A 22 2.31 8.74 6.12
CA ARG A 22 1.57 9.95 5.76
C ARG A 22 0.40 9.64 4.82
N ALA A 23 -0.73 10.30 5.04
CA ALA A 23 -1.93 10.18 4.19
C ALA A 23 -1.68 10.54 2.71
N THR A 24 -0.61 11.29 2.42
CA THR A 24 -0.20 11.64 1.05
C THR A 24 0.86 10.72 0.46
N ASN A 25 1.50 9.83 1.23
CA ASN A 25 2.54 8.93 0.73
C ASN A 25 1.95 7.86 -0.21
N ARG A 26 2.47 7.76 -1.43
CA ARG A 26 2.00 6.83 -2.45
C ARG A 26 3.10 5.82 -2.78
N ASN A 27 3.17 4.74 -2.00
CA ASN A 27 4.06 3.63 -2.33
C ASN A 27 3.45 2.77 -3.44
N SER A 28 4.27 2.02 -4.17
CA SER A 28 3.83 1.16 -5.26
C SER A 28 4.60 -0.15 -5.31
N LEU A 29 3.91 -1.22 -5.70
CA LEU A 29 4.44 -2.57 -5.84
C LEU A 29 4.00 -3.18 -7.16
N SER A 30 4.74 -4.16 -7.66
CA SER A 30 4.28 -4.98 -8.79
C SER A 30 2.94 -5.65 -8.43
N PRO A 31 1.96 -5.75 -9.35
CA PRO A 31 0.70 -6.44 -9.11
C PRO A 31 0.87 -7.90 -8.64
N ASP A 32 1.96 -8.55 -9.04
CA ASP A 32 2.24 -9.96 -8.73
C ASP A 32 3.02 -10.13 -7.41
N PHE A 33 3.33 -9.04 -6.72
CA PHE A 33 4.06 -9.09 -5.45
C PHE A 33 3.14 -9.53 -4.30
N ILE A 34 3.55 -10.58 -3.58
CA ILE A 34 2.81 -11.15 -2.45
C ILE A 34 3.66 -11.01 -1.19
N SER A 35 3.07 -10.46 -0.12
CA SER A 35 3.72 -10.29 1.18
C SER A 35 2.67 -10.25 2.28
N SER A 36 3.00 -10.80 3.45
CA SER A 36 2.17 -10.70 4.66
C SER A 36 1.99 -9.25 5.15
N ALA A 37 2.79 -8.31 4.67
CA ALA A 37 2.69 -6.88 4.99
C ALA A 37 1.79 -6.09 4.02
N VAL A 38 1.15 -6.76 3.04
CA VAL A 38 0.31 -6.11 2.02
C VAL A 38 -1.11 -6.70 2.08
N GLY A 39 -2.11 -5.81 2.12
CA GLY A 39 -3.52 -6.18 2.11
C GLY A 39 -4.38 -5.10 1.46
N PHE A 40 -5.70 -5.22 1.59
CA PHE A 40 -6.66 -4.26 1.02
C PHE A 40 -7.85 -4.01 1.96
N ARG A 41 -8.56 -2.90 1.71
CA ARG A 41 -9.83 -2.57 2.36
C ARG A 41 -10.91 -2.47 1.30
N CYS A 42 -12.02 -3.18 1.49
CA CYS A 42 -13.17 -3.10 0.59
C CYS A 42 -13.77 -1.70 0.59
N ALA A 43 -14.34 -1.31 -0.56
CA ALA A 43 -15.11 -0.09 -0.71
C ALA A 43 -16.38 -0.40 -1.53
N HIS A 44 -17.46 0.32 -1.24
CA HIS A 44 -18.72 0.24 -1.95
C HIS A 44 -19.23 1.67 -2.18
N VAL A 45 -19.85 1.89 -3.34
CA VAL A 45 -20.52 3.16 -3.66
C VAL A 45 -22.01 2.96 -3.36
N PRO A 46 -22.70 3.92 -2.68
CA PRO A 46 -24.13 3.84 -2.41
C PRO A 46 -24.99 3.59 -3.66
#